data_AF-J0UVJ2-F1
#
_entry.id   AF-J0UVJ2-F1
#
_cell.length_a   1.000
_cell.length_b   1.000
_cell.length_c   1.000
_cell.angle_alpha   90.00
_cell.angle_beta   90.00
_cell.angle_gamma   90.00
#
_symmetry.space_group_name_H-M   'P 1'
#
loop_
_entity.id
_entity.type
_entity.pdbx_description
1 polymer ?
#
loop_
_entity_poly.entity_id
_entity_poly.type
_entity_poly.pdbx_seq_one_letter_code
_entity_poly.pdbx_strand_id
1 'polypeptide(L)'
;MSLEEVKKKEYVEAIILAVYMVTWEFMDYRLSGYDPMSLPPGAYRLAEFIDEIYSDKVSHAEIKQFIKDILGGILYPRFLRFYKEKFKWLDESI
;
A
#
# COMPACT_ATOMS: atom_id res chain seq x y z
N MET A 1 15.11 -14.58 12.77
CA MET A 1 13.95 -13.68 12.66
C MET A 1 12.72 -14.41 13.18
N SER A 2 11.91 -13.76 14.02
CA SER A 2 10.65 -14.33 14.49
C SER A 2 9.60 -14.34 13.37
N LEU A 3 8.58 -15.20 13.48
CA LEU A 3 7.43 -15.21 12.56
C LEU A 3 6.74 -13.84 12.48
N GLU A 4 6.71 -13.12 13.59
CA GLU A 4 6.13 -11.78 13.70
C GLU A 4 6.92 -10.73 12.93
N GLU A 5 8.24 -10.81 12.95
CA GLU A 5 9.12 -9.92 12.18
C GLU A 5 9.00 -10.16 10.66
N VAL A 6 8.81 -11.42 10.25
CA VAL A 6 8.50 -11.77 8.85
C VAL A 6 7.18 -11.14 8.42
N LYS A 7 6.15 -11.24 9.25
CA LYS A 7 4.82 -10.66 8.99
C LYS A 7 4.84 -9.13 8.89
N LYS A 8 5.58 -8.44 9.77
CA LYS A 8 5.77 -6.98 9.69
C LYS A 8 6.46 -6.57 8.39
N LYS A 9 7.47 -7.32 7.94
CA LYS A 9 8.14 -7.06 6.65
C LYS A 9 7.19 -7.23 5.46
N GLU A 10 6.32 -8.24 5.48
CA GLU A 10 5.31 -8.41 4.42
C GLU A 10 4.33 -7.23 4.34
N TYR A 11 3.91 -6.67 5.48
CA TYR A 11 3.06 -5.47 5.49
C TYR A 11 3.74 -4.27 4.86
N VAL A 12 4.99 -4.02 5.25
CA VAL A 12 5.78 -2.90 4.70
C VAL A 12 6.02 -3.10 3.21
N GLU A 13 6.29 -4.33 2.77
CA GLU A 13 6.48 -4.64 1.36
C GLU A 13 5.21 -4.35 0.54
N ALA A 14 4.04 -4.77 1.03
CA ALA A 14 2.77 -4.49 0.36
C ALA A 14 2.52 -2.98 0.22
N ILE A 15 2.84 -2.21 1.26
CA ILE A 15 2.74 -0.74 1.25
C ILE A 15 3.69 -0.11 0.22
N ILE A 16 4.96 -0.53 0.18
CA ILE A 16 5.94 0.00 -0.79
C ILE A 16 5.49 -0.29 -2.22
N LEU A 17 5.00 -1.50 -2.49
CA LEU A 17 4.49 -1.88 -3.82
C LEU A 17 3.25 -1.05 -4.19
N ALA A 18 2.37 -0.75 -3.24
CA ALA A 18 1.21 0.10 -3.47
C ALA A 18 1.64 1.53 -3.87
N VAL A 19 2.59 2.12 -3.13
CA VAL A 19 3.15 3.45 -3.45
C VAL A 19 3.84 3.46 -4.81
N TYR A 20 4.60 2.41 -5.14
CA TYR A 20 5.25 2.30 -6.44
C TYR A 20 4.24 2.26 -7.59
N MET A 21 3.16 1.48 -7.45
CA MET A 21 2.09 1.41 -8.45
C MET A 21 1.43 2.77 -8.68
N VAL A 22 1.11 3.51 -7.62
CA VAL A 22 0.55 4.85 -7.75
C VAL A 22 1.54 5.80 -8.43
N THR A 23 2.80 5.78 -8.01
CA THR A 23 3.83 6.65 -8.57
C THR A 23 4.05 6.38 -10.07
N TRP A 24 4.05 5.10 -10.46
CA TRP A 24 4.18 4.70 -11.86
C TRP A 24 3.02 5.24 -12.71
N GLU A 25 1.77 5.06 -12.26
CA GLU A 25 0.60 5.58 -12.96
C GLU A 25 0.64 7.11 -13.08
N PHE A 26 1.06 7.81 -12.02
CA PHE A 26 1.22 9.27 -12.06
C PHE A 26 2.29 9.72 -13.04
N MET A 27 3.40 8.98 -13.14
CA MET A 27 4.42 9.23 -14.17
C MET A 27 3.85 9.06 -15.57
N ASP A 28 3.08 8.00 -15.82
CA ASP A 28 2.43 7.75 -17.12
C ASP A 28 1.42 8.86 -17.47
N TYR A 29 0.65 9.35 -16.50
CA TYR A 29 -0.25 10.51 -16.66
C TYR A 29 0.51 11.79 -17.01
N ARG A 30 1.61 12.07 -16.29
CA ARG A 30 2.46 13.25 -16.54
C ARG A 30 3.11 13.18 -17.93
N LEU A 31 3.62 12.01 -18.33
CA LEU A 31 4.18 11.81 -19.67
C LEU A 31 3.13 11.94 -20.78
N SER A 32 1.85 11.67 -20.46
CA SER A 32 0.71 11.84 -21.36
C SER A 32 0.20 13.29 -21.44
N GLY A 33 0.85 14.25 -20.78
CA GLY A 33 0.51 15.67 -20.83
C GLY A 33 -0.62 16.11 -19.91
N TYR A 34 -1.07 15.25 -18.99
CA TYR A 34 -2.01 15.62 -17.94
C TYR A 34 -1.26 16.19 -16.74
N ASP A 35 -1.87 17.15 -16.03
CA ASP A 35 -1.31 17.66 -14.77
C ASP A 35 -1.14 16.50 -13.78
N PRO A 36 0.00 16.44 -13.05
CA PRO A 36 0.23 15.39 -12.08
C PRO A 36 -0.88 15.44 -11.04
N MET A 37 -1.51 14.28 -10.78
CA MET A 37 -2.42 14.16 -9.66
C MET A 37 -1.68 14.56 -8.36
N SER A 38 -2.42 15.09 -7.38
CA SER A 38 -1.90 15.30 -6.03
C SER A 38 -1.47 13.98 -5.41
N LEU A 39 -0.40 13.98 -4.60
CA LEU A 39 0.04 12.78 -3.89
C LEU A 39 -1.15 12.08 -3.20
N PRO A 40 -1.22 10.74 -3.23
CA PRO A 40 -2.33 10.02 -2.63
C PRO A 40 -2.47 10.39 -1.14
N PRO A 41 -3.71 10.43 -0.61
CA PRO A 41 -3.94 10.65 0.81
C PRO A 41 -3.06 9.75 1.66
N GLY A 42 -2.37 10.30 2.66
CA GLY A 42 -1.49 9.54 3.55
C GLY A 42 -0.04 9.37 3.08
N ALA A 43 0.33 9.83 1.88
CA ALA A 43 1.73 9.79 1.41
C ALA A 43 2.71 10.49 2.37
N TYR A 44 2.26 11.56 3.04
CA TYR A 44 3.05 12.30 4.03
C TYR A 44 3.27 11.53 5.34
N ARG A 45 2.46 10.50 5.63
CA ARG A 45 2.58 9.67 6.85
C ARG A 45 3.22 8.32 6.61
N LEU A 46 3.72 8.05 5.39
CA LEU A 46 4.21 6.71 5.04
C LEU A 46 5.28 6.20 6.01
N ALA A 47 6.26 7.05 6.35
CA ALA A 47 7.32 6.69 7.30
C ALA A 47 6.79 6.48 8.72
N GLU A 48 5.86 7.33 9.18
CA GLU A 48 5.21 7.21 10.48
C GLU A 48 4.40 5.92 10.59
N PHE A 49 3.64 5.59 9.54
CA PHE A 49 2.80 4.39 9.50
C PHE A 49 3.66 3.11 9.51
N ILE A 50 4.81 3.12 8.85
CA ILE A 50 5.78 2.01 8.92
C ILE A 50 6.31 1.86 10.35
N ASP A 51 6.67 2.96 11.03
CA ASP A 51 7.09 2.93 12.44
C ASP A 51 5.98 2.40 13.36
N GLU A 52 4.73 2.80 13.11
CA GLU A 52 3.54 2.31 13.82
C GLU A 52 3.35 0.78 13.65
N ILE A 53 3.64 0.21 12.47
CA ILE A 53 3.63 -1.24 12.23
C ILE A 53 4.68 -1.94 13.08
N TYR A 54 5.91 -1.41 13.12
CA TYR A 54 6.98 -2.01 13.92
C TYR A 54 6.75 -1.86 15.42
N SER A 55 6.08 -0.79 15.84
CA SER A 55 5.70 -0.48 17.22
C SER A 55 4.41 -1.16 17.69
N ASP A 56 3.77 -2.00 16.87
CA ASP A 56 2.51 -2.69 17.19
C ASP A 56 1.35 -1.72 17.53
N LYS A 57 1.37 -0.52 16.95
CA LYS A 57 0.34 0.53 17.16
C LYS A 57 -0.80 0.47 16.16
N VAL A 58 -0.65 -0.29 15.07
CA VAL A 58 -1.65 -0.44 14.01
C VAL A 58 -2.07 -1.89 13.88
N SER A 59 -3.37 -2.08 13.71
CA SER A 59 -3.99 -3.37 13.48
C SER A 59 -3.87 -3.80 12.02
N HIS A 60 -4.08 -5.09 11.79
CA HIS A 60 -4.13 -5.65 10.45
C HIS A 60 -5.19 -4.98 9.54
N ALA A 61 -6.34 -4.61 10.10
CA ALA A 61 -7.41 -3.95 9.37
C ALA A 61 -7.02 -2.53 8.95
N GLU A 62 -6.31 -1.79 9.82
CA GLU A 62 -5.79 -0.46 9.50
C GLU A 62 -4.75 -0.51 8.38
N ILE A 63 -3.88 -1.54 8.36
CA ILE A 63 -2.91 -1.75 7.28
C ILE A 63 -3.63 -1.99 5.94
N LYS A 64 -4.67 -2.84 5.92
CA LYS A 64 -5.50 -3.08 4.73
C LYS A 64 -6.15 -1.79 4.23
N GLN A 65 -6.71 -1.00 5.16
CA GLN A 65 -7.36 0.26 4.82
C GLN A 65 -6.36 1.28 4.28
N PHE A 66 -5.18 1.40 4.89
CA PHE A 66 -4.13 2.30 4.41
C PHE A 66 -3.67 1.97 2.98
N ILE A 67 -3.53 0.68 2.64
CA ILE A 67 -3.22 0.25 1.26
C ILE A 67 -4.35 0.62 0.29
N LYS A 68 -5.63 0.45 0.69
CA LYS A 68 -6.78 0.88 -0.11
C LYS A 68 -6.78 2.40 -0.32
N ASP A 69 -6.46 3.18 0.70
CA ASP A 69 -6.44 4.64 0.64
C ASP A 69 -5.34 5.16 -0.30
N ILE A 70 -4.16 4.52 -0.28
CA ILE A 70 -3.07 4.83 -1.23
C ILE A 70 -3.51 4.57 -2.67
N LEU A 71 -4.09 3.40 -2.93
CA LEU A 71 -4.39 2.94 -4.28
C LEU A 71 -5.70 3.52 -4.84
N GLY A 72 -6.62 3.94 -3.97
CA GLY A 72 -7.96 4.36 -4.35
C GLY A 72 -8.78 3.27 -5.04
N GLY A 73 -9.96 3.65 -5.54
CA GLY A 73 -10.94 2.70 -6.10
C GLY A 73 -10.50 2.00 -7.40
N ILE A 74 -9.59 2.61 -8.17
CA ILE A 74 -9.17 2.09 -9.49
C ILE A 74 -7.96 1.16 -9.35
N LEU A 75 -6.92 1.56 -8.59
CA LEU A 75 -5.69 0.77 -8.52
C LEU A 75 -5.78 -0.38 -7.53
N TYR A 76 -6.66 -0.31 -6.51
CA TYR A 76 -6.77 -1.37 -5.52
C TYR A 76 -7.17 -2.73 -6.11
N PRO A 77 -8.22 -2.84 -6.97
CA PRO A 77 -8.53 -4.10 -7.65
C PRO A 77 -7.40 -4.62 -8.55
N ARG A 78 -6.63 -3.72 -9.17
CA ARG A 78 -5.48 -4.07 -10.02
C ARG A 78 -4.34 -4.61 -9.17
N PHE A 79 -4.07 -3.98 -8.03
CA PHE A 79 -3.08 -4.42 -7.05
C PHE A 79 -3.37 -5.83 -6.54
N LEU A 80 -4.61 -6.11 -6.13
CA LEU A 80 -5.04 -7.45 -5.72
C LEU A 80 -4.80 -8.49 -6.81
N ARG A 81 -5.13 -8.16 -8.07
CA ARG A 81 -4.93 -9.08 -9.20
C ARG A 81 -3.47 -9.51 -9.36
N PHE A 82 -2.52 -8.60 -9.14
CA PHE A 82 -1.09 -8.89 -9.28
C PHE A 82 -0.47 -9.54 -8.04
N TYR A 83 -0.94 -9.17 -6.85
CA TYR A 83 -0.24 -9.52 -5.61
C TYR A 83 -1.01 -10.44 -4.66
N LYS A 84 -2.24 -10.87 -4.98
CA LYS A 84 -3.03 -11.77 -4.11
C LYS A 84 -2.32 -13.07 -3.72
N GLU A 85 -1.54 -13.66 -4.64
CA GLU A 85 -0.83 -14.93 -4.37
C GLU A 85 0.32 -14.73 -3.38
N LYS A 86 0.90 -13.52 -3.38
CA LYS A 86 1.98 -13.13 -2.47
C LYS A 86 1.42 -12.69 -1.12
N PHE A 87 0.42 -11.83 -1.13
CA PHE A 87 -0.20 -11.27 0.07
C PHE A 87 -1.61 -11.85 0.25
N LYS A 88 -1.68 -13.14 0.60
CA LYS A 88 -2.95 -13.88 0.74
C LYS A 88 -3.94 -13.22 1.70
N TRP A 89 -3.42 -12.53 2.71
CA TRP A 89 -4.21 -11.80 3.69
C TRP A 89 -4.97 -10.60 3.12
N LEU A 90 -4.65 -10.09 1.93
CA LEU A 90 -5.37 -8.97 1.31
C LEU A 90 -6.78 -9.32 0.83
N ASP A 91 -7.03 -10.59 0.50
CA ASP A 91 -8.32 -11.08 -0.04
C ASP A 91 -9.28 -11.55 1.07
N GLU A 92 -8.82 -11.57 2.32
CA GLU A 92 -9.66 -11.86 3.48
C GLU A 92 -10.59 -10.66 3.71
N SER A 93 -11.80 -10.80 3.18
CA SER A 93 -12.97 -9.94 3.37
C SER A 93 -13.06 -9.41 4.80
N ILE A 94 -13.34 -8.11 4.95
CA ILE A 94 -13.67 -7.49 6.24
C ILE A 94 -14.99 -8.07 6.74
#